data_AF-A0A953WPA4-F1
#
_entry.id   AF-A0A953WPA4-F1
#
_cell.length_a   1.000
_cell.length_b   1.000
_cell.length_c   1.000
_cell.angle_alpha   90.00
_cell.angle_beta   90.00
_cell.angle_gamma   90.00
#
_symmetry.space_group_name_H-M   'P 1'
#
loop_
_entity.id
_entity.type
_entity.pdbx_description
1 polymer ?
#
loop_
_entity_poly.entity_id
_entity_poly.type
_entity_poly.pdbx_seq_one_letter_code
_entity_poly.pdbx_strand_id
1 'polypeptide(L)'
;MRLLNFSVGRVQAIQIGSEVVKTAHIKAPSPEPWTITADGAEGDQRAVHPDKLYAFSRAAYEYWGEYLGIDPAKWPDGFFGENLTVDALDETDLRVGDIYAIGDKVKVVVAGARTPCVKLAWRLGQPRSFQRTFARSRHTGVYLGVIEAGVVHPDDAITRIHHDPQMPSVADVCDFIGKQEPPPLDALMRLLDCPYLSPANRLLLGAKREIAERAADAVSNRWRGWREFVISRIEDEARDIKSFYLSPKDGAALCQMRPGQYVTVRLTGENGEAVT
;
A
#
# COMPACT_ATOMS: atom_id res chain seq x y z
N MET A 1 -4.51 -11.47 -18.81
CA MET A 1 -4.31 -12.45 -17.73
C MET A 1 -5.43 -13.49 -17.82
N ARG A 2 -5.22 -14.67 -17.26
CA ARG A 2 -6.21 -15.75 -17.17
C ARG A 2 -6.26 -16.33 -15.77
N LEU A 3 -7.45 -16.75 -15.34
CA LEU A 3 -7.62 -17.49 -14.10
C LEU A 3 -7.22 -18.96 -14.31
N LEU A 4 -6.21 -19.43 -13.60
CA LEU A 4 -5.73 -20.81 -13.73
C LEU A 4 -6.36 -21.73 -12.70
N ASN A 5 -6.44 -21.28 -11.45
CA ASN A 5 -6.94 -22.10 -10.36
C ASN A 5 -7.61 -21.29 -9.25
N PHE A 6 -8.49 -21.96 -8.52
CA PHE A 6 -9.18 -21.43 -7.35
C PHE A 6 -8.90 -22.28 -6.11
N SER A 7 -8.42 -21.63 -5.05
CA SER A 7 -7.99 -22.31 -3.83
C SER A 7 -8.67 -21.74 -2.59
N VAL A 8 -9.04 -22.64 -1.67
CA VAL A 8 -9.72 -22.30 -0.41
C VAL A 8 -8.99 -22.91 0.77
N GLY A 9 -9.07 -22.25 1.91
CA GLY A 9 -8.43 -22.65 3.15
C GLY A 9 -9.46 -22.87 4.26
N ARG A 10 -9.16 -23.83 5.15
CA ARG A 10 -9.90 -24.01 6.40
C ARG A 10 -9.03 -23.58 7.57
N VAL A 11 -9.66 -23.01 8.60
CA VAL A 11 -8.96 -22.67 9.82
C VAL A 11 -8.50 -23.96 10.49
N GLN A 12 -7.19 -24.06 10.67
CA GLN A 12 -6.52 -25.16 11.34
C GLN A 12 -5.41 -24.63 12.25
N ALA A 13 -5.06 -25.42 13.26
CA ALA A 13 -3.94 -25.13 14.15
C ALA A 13 -2.65 -25.68 13.54
N ILE A 14 -1.62 -24.83 13.46
CA ILE A 14 -0.28 -25.22 13.02
C ILE A 14 0.76 -24.86 14.07
N GLN A 15 1.85 -25.61 14.11
CA GLN A 15 2.99 -25.32 14.98
C GLN A 15 3.98 -24.40 14.25
N ILE A 16 4.24 -23.22 14.81
CA ILE A 16 5.29 -22.29 14.32
C ILE A 16 6.29 -22.08 15.47
N GLY A 17 7.43 -22.76 15.43
CA GLY A 17 8.37 -22.76 16.54
C GLY A 17 7.75 -23.40 17.77
N SER A 18 7.71 -22.68 18.90
CA SER A 18 7.07 -23.13 20.15
C SER A 18 5.57 -22.80 20.24
N GLU A 19 5.02 -22.04 19.29
CA GLU A 19 3.64 -21.52 19.36
C GLU A 19 2.68 -22.33 18.47
N VAL A 20 1.46 -22.57 18.99
CA VAL A 20 0.33 -23.08 18.20
C VAL A 20 -0.47 -21.90 17.66
N VAL A 21 -0.57 -21.77 16.34
CA VAL A 21 -1.21 -20.65 15.67
C VAL A 21 -2.37 -21.14 14.82
N LYS A 22 -3.56 -20.53 14.98
CA LYS A 22 -4.69 -20.76 14.08
C LYS A 22 -4.50 -20.01 12.75
N THR A 23 -4.73 -20.70 11.63
CA THR A 23 -4.53 -20.17 10.29
C THR A 23 -5.41 -20.84 9.25
N ALA A 24 -5.76 -20.11 8.19
CA ALA A 24 -6.30 -20.66 6.94
C ALA A 24 -5.33 -20.45 5.76
N HIS A 25 -4.06 -20.14 6.05
CA HIS A 25 -3.04 -19.86 5.03
C HIS A 25 -2.72 -21.07 4.14
N ILE A 26 -2.86 -22.28 4.68
CA ILE A 26 -2.71 -23.50 3.89
C ILE A 26 -4.03 -23.69 3.12
N LYS A 27 -3.98 -23.41 1.82
CA LYS A 27 -5.09 -23.60 0.90
C LYS A 27 -4.83 -24.79 -0.01
N ALA A 28 -5.89 -25.31 -0.58
CA ALA A 28 -5.85 -26.34 -1.61
C ALA A 28 -6.81 -25.96 -2.75
N PRO A 29 -6.55 -26.44 -3.98
CA PRO A 29 -7.48 -26.30 -5.09
C PRO A 29 -8.89 -26.79 -4.72
N SER A 30 -9.90 -26.00 -5.08
CA SER A 30 -11.31 -26.36 -4.91
C SER A 30 -11.83 -27.04 -6.18
N PRO A 31 -12.69 -28.06 -6.07
CA PRO A 31 -13.46 -28.53 -7.22
C PRO A 31 -14.38 -27.41 -7.73
N GLU A 32 -14.70 -27.48 -9.01
CA GLU A 32 -15.70 -26.61 -9.64
C GLU A 32 -17.14 -26.94 -9.17
N PRO A 33 -18.07 -25.99 -9.24
CA PRO A 33 -17.91 -24.61 -9.73
C PRO A 33 -17.18 -23.69 -8.72
N TRP A 34 -16.51 -22.65 -9.22
CA TRP A 34 -15.84 -21.66 -8.37
C TRP A 34 -16.68 -20.40 -8.21
N THR A 35 -17.07 -20.07 -6.99
CA THR A 35 -17.91 -18.90 -6.70
C THR A 35 -17.11 -17.83 -5.96
N ILE A 36 -17.14 -16.60 -6.47
CA ILE A 36 -16.71 -15.39 -5.77
C ILE A 36 -17.95 -14.70 -5.21
N THR A 37 -18.03 -14.62 -3.89
CA THR A 37 -19.09 -13.91 -3.14
C THR A 37 -18.67 -12.47 -2.84
N ALA A 38 -19.59 -11.65 -2.34
CA ALA A 38 -19.27 -10.29 -1.85
C ALA A 38 -18.20 -10.29 -0.74
N ASP A 39 -18.02 -11.41 -0.04
CA ASP A 39 -17.04 -11.59 1.04
C ASP A 39 -15.82 -12.42 0.62
N GLY A 40 -15.62 -12.62 -0.67
CA GLY A 40 -14.47 -13.32 -1.25
C GLY A 40 -14.79 -14.73 -1.73
N ALA A 41 -13.79 -15.59 -1.76
CA ALA A 41 -13.91 -16.96 -2.29
C ALA A 41 -14.89 -17.80 -1.45
N GLU A 42 -15.89 -18.40 -2.10
CA GLU A 42 -16.83 -19.30 -1.43
C GLU A 42 -16.10 -20.49 -0.81
N GLY A 43 -16.47 -20.86 0.42
CA GLY A 43 -15.84 -21.94 1.17
C GLY A 43 -14.49 -21.59 1.81
N ASP A 44 -13.93 -20.40 1.53
CA ASP A 44 -12.71 -19.94 2.18
C ASP A 44 -12.97 -19.39 3.57
N GLN A 45 -12.21 -19.89 4.56
CA GLN A 45 -12.27 -19.37 5.92
C GLN A 45 -11.13 -18.38 6.17
N ARG A 46 -11.38 -17.39 7.03
CA ARG A 46 -10.37 -16.41 7.47
C ARG A 46 -10.27 -16.46 8.99
N ALA A 47 -9.04 -16.48 9.51
CA ALA A 47 -8.82 -16.48 10.96
C ALA A 47 -8.75 -15.05 11.53
N VAL A 48 -7.99 -14.16 10.89
CA VAL A 48 -7.69 -12.80 11.41
C VAL A 48 -7.55 -11.75 10.28
N HIS A 49 -7.64 -12.16 9.01
CA HIS A 49 -7.29 -11.30 7.88
C HIS A 49 -8.55 -10.61 7.31
N PRO A 50 -8.57 -9.27 7.16
CA PRO A 50 -9.76 -8.56 6.70
C PRO A 50 -9.92 -8.58 5.17
N ASP A 51 -8.85 -8.79 4.41
CA ASP A 51 -8.90 -8.80 2.95
C ASP A 51 -9.67 -10.02 2.39
N LYS A 52 -10.45 -9.76 1.34
CA LYS A 52 -11.49 -10.67 0.83
C LYS A 52 -10.94 -11.73 -0.13
N LEU A 53 -10.08 -11.31 -1.05
CA LEU A 53 -9.45 -12.16 -2.06
C LEU A 53 -7.97 -11.82 -2.19
N TYR A 54 -7.18 -12.84 -2.50
CA TYR A 54 -5.76 -12.71 -2.80
C TYR A 54 -5.45 -13.46 -4.10
N ALA A 55 -4.81 -12.77 -5.05
CA ALA A 55 -4.35 -13.36 -6.30
C ALA A 55 -2.82 -13.41 -6.34
N PHE A 56 -2.28 -14.50 -6.86
CA PHE A 56 -0.85 -14.71 -7.05
C PHE A 56 -0.59 -15.36 -8.41
N SER A 57 0.48 -14.98 -9.10
CA SER A 57 0.73 -15.41 -10.47
C SER A 57 1.62 -16.64 -10.54
N ARG A 58 1.46 -17.45 -11.58
CA ARG A 58 2.39 -18.54 -11.92
C ARG A 58 3.80 -17.99 -12.15
N ALA A 59 3.92 -16.84 -12.82
CA ALA A 59 5.19 -16.13 -12.95
C ALA A 59 5.86 -15.81 -11.60
N ALA A 60 5.09 -15.46 -10.55
CA ALA A 60 5.63 -15.25 -9.21
C ALA A 60 6.05 -16.56 -8.53
N TYR A 61 5.34 -17.68 -8.77
CA TYR A 61 5.80 -19.01 -8.36
C TYR A 61 7.19 -19.32 -8.94
N GLU A 62 7.38 -19.07 -10.24
CA GLU A 62 8.67 -19.28 -10.92
C GLU A 62 9.78 -18.42 -10.33
N TYR A 63 9.51 -17.12 -10.15
CA TYR A 63 10.44 -16.19 -9.49
C TYR A 63 10.90 -16.69 -8.12
N TRP A 64 9.96 -17.09 -7.27
CA TRP A 64 10.29 -17.56 -5.92
C TRP A 64 10.95 -18.93 -5.92
N GLY A 65 10.62 -19.79 -6.88
CA GLY A 65 11.27 -21.08 -7.09
C GLY A 65 12.74 -20.88 -7.40
N GLU A 66 13.05 -20.01 -8.37
CA GLU A 66 14.41 -19.63 -8.72
C GLU A 66 15.15 -19.00 -7.51
N TYR A 67 14.53 -18.01 -6.85
CA TYR A 67 15.12 -17.32 -5.70
C TYR A 67 15.50 -18.29 -4.56
N LEU A 68 14.66 -19.30 -4.30
CA LEU A 68 14.85 -20.26 -3.22
C LEU A 68 15.58 -21.54 -3.63
N GLY A 69 15.90 -21.72 -4.91
CA GLY A 69 16.45 -22.97 -5.45
C GLY A 69 15.49 -24.15 -5.30
N ILE A 70 14.18 -23.91 -5.41
CA ILE A 70 13.12 -24.90 -5.28
C ILE A 70 12.37 -24.99 -6.61
N ASP A 71 12.19 -26.20 -7.13
CA ASP A 71 11.32 -26.44 -8.28
C ASP A 71 9.88 -25.98 -7.95
N PRO A 72 9.33 -24.96 -8.64
CA PRO A 72 8.01 -24.43 -8.35
C PRO A 72 6.89 -25.47 -8.56
N ALA A 73 7.11 -26.53 -9.33
CA ALA A 73 6.15 -27.64 -9.49
C ALA A 73 5.89 -28.41 -8.19
N LYS A 74 6.77 -28.25 -7.18
CA LYS A 74 6.56 -28.82 -5.83
C LYS A 74 5.55 -28.06 -5.00
N TRP A 75 5.19 -26.84 -5.39
CA TRP A 75 4.19 -26.04 -4.71
C TRP A 75 2.83 -26.19 -5.41
N PRO A 76 1.82 -26.75 -4.73
CA PRO A 76 0.47 -26.75 -5.28
C PRO A 76 -0.07 -25.32 -5.40
N ASP A 77 -1.14 -25.16 -6.16
CA ASP A 77 -1.87 -23.89 -6.19
C ASP A 77 -2.51 -23.60 -4.84
N GLY A 78 -2.50 -22.33 -4.43
CA GLY A 78 -2.86 -21.91 -3.06
C GLY A 78 -1.70 -22.01 -2.06
N PHE A 79 -0.49 -22.42 -2.47
CA PHE A 79 0.66 -22.59 -1.57
C PHE A 79 1.11 -21.27 -0.93
N PHE A 80 1.04 -20.16 -1.67
CA PHE A 80 1.33 -18.82 -1.13
C PHE A 80 0.14 -18.26 -0.34
N GLY A 81 -0.93 -19.05 -0.20
CA GLY A 81 -2.16 -18.71 0.50
C GLY A 81 -3.09 -17.85 -0.34
N GLU A 82 -2.95 -17.86 -1.66
CA GLU A 82 -3.82 -17.19 -2.63
C GLU A 82 -5.11 -17.94 -2.88
N ASN A 83 -6.16 -17.19 -3.18
CA ASN A 83 -7.43 -17.74 -3.65
C ASN A 83 -7.42 -17.94 -5.15
N LEU A 84 -6.83 -17.01 -5.90
CA LEU A 84 -6.82 -17.02 -7.35
C LEU A 84 -5.38 -17.18 -7.83
N THR A 85 -5.07 -18.32 -8.44
CA THR A 85 -3.83 -18.49 -9.17
C THR A 85 -4.07 -18.00 -10.60
N VAL A 86 -3.27 -17.06 -11.06
CA VAL A 86 -3.38 -16.48 -12.42
C VAL A 86 -2.12 -16.73 -13.23
N ASP A 87 -2.18 -16.60 -14.55
CA ASP A 87 -1.01 -16.82 -15.42
C ASP A 87 0.14 -15.83 -15.12
N ALA A 88 -0.17 -14.54 -15.12
CA ALA A 88 0.78 -13.46 -14.91
C ALA A 88 0.15 -12.33 -14.10
N LEU A 89 0.99 -11.61 -13.37
CA LEU A 89 0.69 -10.33 -12.76
C LEU A 89 1.91 -9.45 -13.01
N ASP A 90 1.69 -8.20 -13.36
CA ASP A 90 2.73 -7.18 -13.39
C ASP A 90 2.43 -6.15 -12.31
N GLU A 91 3.01 -6.33 -11.13
CA GLU A 91 2.84 -5.41 -10.02
C GLU A 91 3.33 -3.98 -10.31
N THR A 92 4.13 -3.78 -11.36
CA THR A 92 4.59 -2.45 -11.79
C THR A 92 3.57 -1.71 -12.65
N ASP A 93 2.67 -2.43 -13.33
CA ASP A 93 1.56 -1.88 -14.12
C ASP A 93 0.24 -1.85 -13.33
N LEU A 94 0.01 -2.83 -12.46
CA LEU A 94 -1.20 -2.92 -11.63
C LEU A 94 -1.26 -1.76 -10.64
N ARG A 95 -2.34 -0.98 -10.65
CA ARG A 95 -2.53 0.15 -9.73
C ARG A 95 -3.64 -0.10 -8.74
N VAL A 96 -3.49 0.44 -7.53
CA VAL A 96 -4.56 0.38 -6.52
C VAL A 96 -5.79 1.12 -7.04
N GLY A 97 -6.94 0.46 -7.02
CA GLY A 97 -8.19 0.97 -7.60
C GLY A 97 -8.47 0.51 -9.03
N ASP A 98 -7.52 -0.12 -9.73
CA ASP A 98 -7.81 -0.74 -11.03
C ASP A 98 -8.91 -1.79 -10.88
N ILE A 99 -9.85 -1.82 -11.83
CA ILE A 99 -10.96 -2.77 -11.82
C ILE A 99 -10.75 -3.76 -12.96
N TYR A 100 -10.91 -5.04 -12.64
CA TYR A 100 -10.82 -6.16 -13.57
C TYR A 100 -12.13 -6.93 -13.64
N ALA A 101 -12.55 -7.27 -14.85
CA ALA A 101 -13.57 -8.29 -15.10
C ALA A 101 -12.91 -9.67 -15.16
N ILE A 102 -13.54 -10.68 -14.56
CA ILE A 102 -13.15 -12.09 -14.63
C ILE A 102 -14.34 -12.86 -15.19
N GLY A 103 -14.15 -13.48 -16.36
CA GLY A 103 -15.25 -14.09 -17.10
C GLY A 103 -16.33 -13.07 -17.45
N ASP A 104 -17.59 -13.50 -17.43
CA ASP A 104 -18.71 -12.69 -17.92
C ASP A 104 -19.23 -11.66 -16.91
N LYS A 105 -19.19 -11.98 -15.60
CA LYS A 105 -19.93 -11.23 -14.57
C LYS A 105 -19.07 -10.67 -13.44
N VAL A 106 -18.02 -11.39 -13.03
CA VAL A 106 -17.30 -11.02 -11.81
C VAL A 106 -16.46 -9.77 -12.05
N LYS A 107 -16.53 -8.83 -11.10
CA LYS A 107 -15.68 -7.63 -11.10
C LYS A 107 -14.95 -7.52 -9.78
N VAL A 108 -13.64 -7.35 -9.86
CA VAL A 108 -12.75 -7.19 -8.71
C VAL A 108 -11.94 -5.90 -8.84
N VAL A 109 -11.53 -5.34 -7.70
CA VAL A 109 -10.73 -4.12 -7.63
C VAL A 109 -9.42 -4.38 -6.91
N VAL A 110 -8.31 -3.86 -7.43
CA VAL A 110 -7.00 -3.97 -6.79
C VAL A 110 -7.00 -3.18 -5.49
N ALA A 111 -6.85 -3.89 -4.36
CA ALA A 111 -6.86 -3.33 -3.03
C ALA A 111 -5.45 -3.04 -2.49
N GLY A 112 -4.39 -3.50 -3.18
CA GLY A 112 -3.00 -3.25 -2.82
C GLY A 112 -2.15 -4.52 -2.76
N ALA A 113 -0.92 -4.37 -2.27
CA ALA A 113 0.07 -5.44 -2.20
C ALA A 113 -0.20 -6.40 -1.05
N ARG A 114 0.09 -7.69 -1.27
CA ARG A 114 0.07 -8.70 -0.21
C ARG A 114 1.05 -8.32 0.91
N THR A 115 0.56 -8.17 2.14
CA THR A 115 1.39 -7.86 3.31
C THR A 115 1.92 -9.12 3.98
N PRO A 116 3.17 -9.57 3.74
CA PRO A 116 3.68 -10.86 4.21
C PRO A 116 3.57 -11.03 5.72
N CYS A 117 3.31 -12.26 6.16
CA CYS A 117 3.16 -12.60 7.57
C CYS A 117 4.05 -13.79 7.95
N VAL A 118 4.21 -14.04 9.26
CA VAL A 118 5.05 -15.13 9.79
C VAL A 118 4.70 -16.51 9.23
N LYS A 119 3.42 -16.71 8.85
CA LYS A 119 2.90 -17.98 8.35
C LYS A 119 3.43 -18.29 6.94
N LEU A 120 3.64 -17.27 6.12
CA LEU A 120 4.23 -17.41 4.79
C LEU A 120 5.71 -17.82 4.90
N ALA A 121 6.48 -17.13 5.74
CA ALA A 121 7.87 -17.49 5.98
C ALA A 121 8.00 -18.92 6.52
N TRP A 122 7.15 -19.31 7.48
CA TRP A 122 7.06 -20.68 7.97
C TRP A 122 6.76 -21.68 6.84
N ARG A 123 5.79 -21.39 5.98
CA ARG A 123 5.37 -22.28 4.89
C ARG A 123 6.49 -22.49 3.86
N LEU A 124 7.29 -21.45 3.62
CA LEU A 124 8.46 -21.48 2.73
C LEU A 124 9.73 -22.06 3.39
N GLY A 125 9.66 -22.44 4.68
CA GLY A 125 10.84 -22.93 5.42
C GLY A 125 11.89 -21.84 5.67
N GLN A 126 11.49 -20.57 5.67
CA GLN A 126 12.37 -19.41 5.78
C GLN A 126 12.30 -18.76 7.17
N PRO A 127 13.37 -18.08 7.63
CA PRO A 127 13.34 -17.34 8.89
C PRO A 127 12.32 -16.19 8.85
N ARG A 128 11.87 -15.73 10.03
CA ARG A 128 10.89 -14.63 10.14
C ARG A 128 11.31 -13.36 9.37
N SER A 129 12.61 -13.09 9.27
CA SER A 129 13.18 -11.96 8.51
C SER A 129 12.86 -11.99 7.01
N PHE A 130 12.55 -13.17 6.45
CA PHE A 130 12.18 -13.33 5.04
C PHE A 130 10.92 -12.56 4.64
N GLN A 131 10.04 -12.22 5.60
CA GLN A 131 8.90 -11.33 5.35
C GLN A 131 9.34 -10.00 4.73
N ARG A 132 10.51 -9.47 5.12
CA ARG A 132 11.06 -8.24 4.54
C ARG A 132 11.55 -8.44 3.12
N THR A 133 12.15 -9.59 2.82
CA THR A 133 12.56 -9.98 1.47
C THR A 133 11.33 -10.08 0.57
N PHE A 134 10.30 -10.80 1.02
CA PHE A 134 9.04 -10.94 0.30
C PHE A 134 8.38 -9.58 0.06
N ALA A 135 8.22 -8.74 1.09
CA ALA A 135 7.59 -7.43 0.97
C ALA A 135 8.28 -6.51 -0.05
N ARG A 136 9.59 -6.68 -0.26
CA ARG A 136 10.41 -5.83 -1.13
C ARG A 136 10.63 -6.39 -2.52
N SER A 137 10.21 -7.63 -2.80
CA SER A 137 10.47 -8.28 -4.08
C SER A 137 9.66 -7.69 -5.23
N ARG A 138 8.54 -7.01 -4.91
CA ARG A 138 7.49 -6.61 -5.87
C ARG A 138 6.83 -7.80 -6.59
N HIS A 139 7.09 -9.03 -6.14
CA HIS A 139 6.43 -10.27 -6.56
C HIS A 139 5.61 -10.82 -5.41
N THR A 140 4.71 -9.99 -4.88
CA THR A 140 3.91 -10.32 -3.69
C THR A 140 2.51 -10.78 -4.05
N GLY A 141 2.09 -10.61 -5.30
CA GLY A 141 0.69 -10.69 -5.69
C GLY A 141 -0.15 -9.58 -5.06
N VAL A 142 -1.46 -9.67 -5.25
CA VAL A 142 -2.36 -8.54 -4.99
C VAL A 142 -3.57 -8.95 -4.18
N TYR A 143 -3.94 -8.12 -3.21
CA TYR A 143 -5.25 -8.21 -2.60
C TYR A 143 -6.30 -7.60 -3.53
N LEU A 144 -7.47 -8.22 -3.54
CA LEU A 144 -8.60 -7.83 -4.36
C LEU A 144 -9.84 -7.60 -3.48
N GLY A 145 -10.53 -6.50 -3.74
CA GLY A 145 -11.92 -6.30 -3.33
C GLY A 145 -12.88 -6.89 -4.36
N VAL A 146 -14.09 -7.25 -3.94
CA VAL A 146 -15.16 -7.71 -4.83
C VAL A 146 -16.15 -6.57 -5.06
N ILE A 147 -16.36 -6.20 -6.32
CA ILE A 147 -17.37 -5.22 -6.75
C ILE A 147 -18.63 -5.96 -7.19
N GLU A 148 -18.49 -7.01 -7.99
CA GLU A 148 -19.60 -7.81 -8.49
C GLU A 148 -19.28 -9.29 -8.31
N ALA A 149 -20.14 -9.99 -7.57
CA ALA A 149 -20.03 -11.41 -7.24
C ALA A 149 -20.60 -12.30 -8.36
N GLY A 150 -20.14 -13.55 -8.45
CA GLY A 150 -20.54 -14.49 -9.48
C GLY A 150 -19.70 -15.76 -9.51
N VAL A 151 -19.98 -16.60 -10.50
CA VAL A 151 -19.22 -17.81 -10.78
C VAL A 151 -18.10 -17.47 -11.76
N VAL A 152 -16.95 -18.09 -11.57
CA VAL A 152 -15.79 -18.06 -12.47
C VAL A 152 -15.37 -19.49 -12.80
N HIS A 153 -14.65 -19.64 -13.90
CA HIS A 153 -14.23 -20.93 -14.45
C HIS A 153 -12.72 -20.94 -14.72
N PRO A 154 -12.10 -22.14 -14.80
CA PRO A 154 -10.75 -22.26 -15.34
C PRO A 154 -10.64 -21.56 -16.70
N ASP A 155 -9.50 -20.92 -16.93
CA ASP A 155 -9.15 -20.17 -18.13
C ASP A 155 -9.97 -18.91 -18.42
N ASP A 156 -10.87 -18.50 -17.51
CA ASP A 156 -11.59 -17.22 -17.63
C ASP A 156 -10.61 -16.06 -17.87
N ALA A 157 -10.95 -15.25 -18.87
CA ALA A 157 -10.18 -14.06 -19.18
C ALA A 157 -10.30 -13.04 -18.04
N ILE A 158 -9.15 -12.49 -17.64
CA ILE A 158 -9.07 -11.41 -16.66
C ILE A 158 -8.64 -10.15 -17.42
N THR A 159 -9.57 -9.19 -17.53
CA THR A 159 -9.42 -7.99 -18.36
C THR A 159 -9.57 -6.71 -17.54
N ARG A 160 -8.67 -5.74 -17.73
CA ARG A 160 -8.77 -4.45 -17.06
C ARG A 160 -9.89 -3.63 -17.69
N ILE A 161 -10.86 -3.22 -16.89
CA ILE A 161 -12.01 -2.42 -17.32
C ILE A 161 -12.00 -0.99 -16.76
N HIS A 162 -11.16 -0.73 -15.76
CA HIS A 162 -10.89 0.62 -15.26
C HIS A 162 -9.41 0.75 -14.89
N HIS A 163 -8.83 1.91 -15.17
CA HIS A 163 -7.45 2.23 -14.86
C HIS A 163 -7.28 3.72 -14.53
N ASP A 164 -6.55 4.01 -13.47
CA ASP A 164 -6.09 5.37 -13.17
C ASP A 164 -4.55 5.40 -13.13
N PRO A 165 -3.87 5.96 -14.15
CA PRO A 165 -2.42 5.99 -14.20
C PRO A 165 -1.79 6.86 -13.09
N GLN A 166 -2.59 7.69 -12.39
CA GLN A 166 -2.12 8.53 -11.29
C GLN A 166 -2.09 7.81 -9.94
N MET A 167 -2.81 6.68 -9.81
CA MET A 167 -2.79 5.85 -8.61
C MET A 167 -1.47 5.11 -8.48
N PRO A 168 -0.86 4.97 -7.29
CA PRO A 168 0.37 4.21 -7.17
C PRO A 168 0.18 2.73 -7.56
N SER A 169 1.23 2.17 -8.16
CA SER A 169 1.27 0.75 -8.52
C SER A 169 1.35 -0.15 -7.28
N VAL A 170 1.08 -1.44 -7.44
CA VAL A 170 1.29 -2.44 -6.39
C VAL A 170 2.77 -2.51 -6.01
N ALA A 171 3.68 -2.32 -6.97
CA ALA A 171 5.12 -2.19 -6.74
C ALA A 171 5.46 -0.95 -5.91
N ASP A 172 4.79 0.19 -6.14
CA ASP A 172 4.95 1.38 -5.31
C ASP A 172 4.48 1.11 -3.87
N VAL A 173 3.37 0.39 -3.69
CA VAL A 173 2.90 -0.01 -2.35
C VAL A 173 3.93 -0.90 -1.65
N CYS A 174 4.51 -1.89 -2.35
CA CYS A 174 5.60 -2.71 -1.82
C CYS A 174 6.78 -1.86 -1.35
N ASP A 175 7.17 -0.88 -2.17
CA ASP A 175 8.25 0.04 -1.87
C ASP A 175 7.93 0.94 -0.67
N PHE A 176 6.78 1.59 -0.65
CA PHE A 176 6.39 2.52 0.42
C PHE A 176 6.31 1.85 1.79
N ILE A 177 5.88 0.59 1.83
CA ILE A 177 5.85 -0.22 3.06
C ILE A 177 7.25 -0.74 3.39
N GLY A 178 7.95 -1.29 2.40
CA GLY A 178 9.17 -2.07 2.61
C GLY A 178 10.43 -1.22 2.79
N LYS A 179 10.48 -0.01 2.21
CA LYS A 179 11.66 0.87 2.20
C LYS A 179 11.68 1.83 3.40
N GLN A 180 12.88 2.36 3.68
CA GLN A 180 13.07 3.30 4.79
C GLN A 180 12.77 4.73 4.34
N GLU A 181 13.03 5.00 3.07
CA GLU A 181 12.74 6.25 2.40
C GLU A 181 11.26 6.61 2.55
N PRO A 182 10.96 7.87 2.87
CA PRO A 182 9.57 8.33 2.94
C PRO A 182 8.93 8.25 1.55
N PRO A 183 7.66 7.77 1.45
CA PRO A 183 6.94 7.81 0.20
C PRO A 183 6.64 9.26 -0.21
N PRO A 184 6.49 9.55 -1.52
CA PRO A 184 6.00 10.85 -1.97
C PRO A 184 4.63 11.14 -1.36
N LEU A 185 4.47 12.32 -0.74
CA LEU A 185 3.28 12.65 0.04
C LEU A 185 1.99 12.55 -0.78
N ASP A 186 1.96 13.09 -2.00
CA ASP A 186 0.78 13.05 -2.86
C ASP A 186 0.37 11.61 -3.23
N ALA A 187 1.35 10.76 -3.54
CA ALA A 187 1.12 9.35 -3.83
C ALA A 187 0.60 8.60 -2.60
N LEU A 188 1.18 8.86 -1.42
CA LEU A 188 0.72 8.28 -0.16
C LEU A 188 -0.72 8.71 0.15
N MET A 189 -1.04 9.99 -0.02
CA MET A 189 -2.38 10.51 0.25
C MET A 189 -3.42 9.90 -0.68
N ARG A 190 -3.13 9.76 -1.99
CA ARG A 190 -4.02 9.05 -2.93
C ARG A 190 -4.34 7.63 -2.48
N LEU A 191 -3.35 6.88 -1.99
CA LEU A 191 -3.58 5.54 -1.44
C LEU A 191 -4.47 5.59 -0.20
N LEU A 192 -4.17 6.49 0.74
CA LEU A 192 -4.94 6.63 1.98
C LEU A 192 -6.36 7.16 1.75
N ASP A 193 -6.62 7.88 0.66
CA ASP A 193 -7.97 8.35 0.31
C ASP A 193 -8.75 7.32 -0.53
N CYS A 194 -8.06 6.33 -1.12
CA CYS A 194 -8.70 5.28 -1.91
C CYS A 194 -9.59 4.38 -1.03
N PRO A 195 -10.90 4.26 -1.30
CA PRO A 195 -11.82 3.47 -0.46
C PRO A 195 -11.54 1.97 -0.52
N TYR A 196 -10.91 1.49 -1.60
CA TYR A 196 -10.62 0.08 -1.83
C TYR A 196 -9.30 -0.39 -1.23
N LEU A 197 -8.47 0.52 -0.69
CA LEU A 197 -7.17 0.14 -0.12
C LEU A 197 -7.37 -0.84 1.05
N SER A 198 -6.68 -1.97 0.96
CA SER A 198 -6.60 -3.02 1.99
C SER A 198 -6.40 -2.41 3.38
N PRO A 199 -7.14 -2.87 4.41
CA PRO A 199 -6.94 -2.39 5.78
C PRO A 199 -5.50 -2.59 6.28
N ALA A 200 -4.84 -3.69 5.88
CA ALA A 200 -3.46 -3.95 6.24
C ALA A 200 -2.50 -2.95 5.58
N ASN A 201 -2.65 -2.70 4.27
CA ASN A 201 -1.84 -1.70 3.59
C ASN A 201 -2.12 -0.29 4.14
N ARG A 202 -3.39 0.06 4.41
CA ARG A 202 -3.79 1.35 5.01
C ARG A 202 -3.10 1.59 6.35
N LEU A 203 -3.06 0.59 7.22
CA LEU A 203 -2.39 0.69 8.51
C LEU A 203 -0.89 0.96 8.34
N LEU A 204 -0.21 0.18 7.50
CA LEU A 204 1.24 0.28 7.29
C LEU A 204 1.64 1.58 6.59
N LEU A 205 0.88 1.99 5.58
CA LEU A 205 1.09 3.25 4.86
C LEU A 205 0.74 4.46 5.74
N GLY A 206 -0.31 4.36 6.56
CA GLY A 206 -0.70 5.40 7.51
C GLY A 206 0.43 5.72 8.50
N ALA A 207 1.17 4.69 8.95
CA ALA A 207 2.34 4.87 9.81
C ALA A 207 3.50 5.63 9.13
N LYS A 208 3.49 5.77 7.80
CA LYS A 208 4.47 6.55 7.03
C LYS A 208 4.05 8.00 6.80
N ARG A 209 2.84 8.40 7.19
CA ARG A 209 2.28 9.73 6.91
C ARG A 209 3.13 10.86 7.48
N GLU A 210 3.46 10.80 8.77
CA GLU A 210 4.21 11.87 9.43
C GLU A 210 5.60 12.07 8.82
N ILE A 211 6.31 10.97 8.50
CA ILE A 211 7.64 11.05 7.89
C ILE A 211 7.56 11.55 6.44
N ALA A 212 6.53 11.17 5.68
CA ALA A 212 6.29 11.68 4.34
C ALA A 212 5.96 13.19 4.33
N GLU A 213 5.11 13.62 5.27
CA GLU A 213 4.77 15.03 5.47
C GLU A 213 6.03 15.86 5.80
N ARG A 214 6.84 15.40 6.76
CA ARG A 214 8.12 16.05 7.10
C ARG A 214 9.09 16.10 5.91
N ALA A 215 9.17 15.03 5.13
CA ALA A 215 10.04 14.98 3.95
C ALA A 215 9.58 15.96 2.86
N ALA A 216 8.27 16.03 2.60
CA ALA A 216 7.70 17.00 1.67
C ALA A 216 7.91 18.45 2.15
N ASP A 217 7.75 18.69 3.45
CA ASP A 217 8.01 20.00 4.04
C ASP A 217 9.49 20.39 3.90
N ALA A 218 10.42 19.47 4.19
CA ALA A 218 11.87 19.69 4.05
C ALA A 218 12.28 20.01 2.60
N VAL A 219 11.76 19.27 1.61
CA VAL A 219 12.04 19.52 0.18
C VAL A 219 11.48 20.87 -0.27
N SER A 220 10.35 21.29 0.29
CA SER A 220 9.71 22.55 -0.04
C SER A 220 10.12 23.71 0.86
N ASN A 221 11.06 23.55 1.79
CA ASN A 221 11.42 24.54 2.82
C ASN A 221 10.20 25.05 3.65
N ARG A 222 9.15 24.23 3.76
CA ARG A 222 7.99 24.48 4.63
C ARG A 222 8.32 24.08 6.06
N TRP A 223 7.64 24.66 7.02
CA TRP A 223 7.79 24.35 8.45
C TRP A 223 6.42 24.22 9.12
N ARG A 224 6.39 23.53 10.27
CA ARG A 224 5.21 23.42 11.14
C ARG A 224 5.44 24.16 12.46
N GLY A 225 4.39 24.81 12.96
CA GLY A 225 4.45 25.59 14.20
C GLY A 225 5.08 26.96 14.01
N TRP A 226 5.60 27.53 15.10
CA TRP A 226 6.25 28.83 15.12
C TRP A 226 7.72 28.69 14.72
N ARG A 227 8.19 29.56 13.83
CA ARG A 227 9.60 29.67 13.44
C ARG A 227 10.07 31.09 13.73
N GLU A 228 11.28 31.23 14.25
CA GLU A 228 11.84 32.55 14.57
C GLU A 228 12.33 33.25 13.29
N PHE A 229 11.93 34.51 13.16
CA PHE A 229 12.37 35.39 12.08
C PHE A 229 12.97 36.66 12.65
N VAL A 230 13.88 37.27 11.89
CA VAL A 230 14.40 38.60 12.13
C VAL A 230 13.97 39.53 11.00
N ILE A 231 13.79 40.81 11.32
CA ILE A 231 13.53 41.83 10.31
C ILE A 231 14.86 42.12 9.61
N SER A 232 14.96 41.76 8.33
CA SER A 232 16.15 42.02 7.51
C SER A 232 16.10 43.37 6.81
N ARG A 233 14.90 43.90 6.56
CA ARG A 233 14.69 45.20 5.94
C ARG A 233 13.32 45.78 6.31
N ILE A 234 13.25 47.09 6.44
CA ILE A 234 12.01 47.85 6.59
C ILE A 234 11.97 48.88 5.45
N GLU A 235 10.84 48.97 4.75
CA GLU A 235 10.63 49.96 3.69
C GLU A 235 9.39 50.80 3.97
N ASP A 236 9.52 52.11 3.75
CA ASP A 236 8.42 53.07 3.85
C ASP A 236 7.64 53.09 2.53
N GLU A 237 6.47 52.46 2.52
CA GLU A 237 5.62 52.37 1.32
C GLU A 237 4.73 53.61 1.17
N ALA A 238 4.23 54.13 2.30
CA ALA A 238 3.42 55.34 2.38
C ALA A 238 3.49 55.96 3.78
N ARG A 239 2.85 57.12 3.97
CA ARG A 239 2.85 57.88 5.24
C ARG A 239 2.57 57.02 6.47
N ASP A 240 1.62 56.10 6.36
CA ASP A 240 1.16 55.24 7.47
C ASP A 240 1.29 53.74 7.14
N ILE A 241 2.10 53.37 6.13
CA ILE A 241 2.27 51.98 5.67
C ILE A 241 3.77 51.67 5.56
N LYS A 242 4.19 50.57 6.21
CA LYS A 242 5.55 50.03 6.14
C LYS A 242 5.53 48.58 5.69
N SER A 243 6.48 48.21 4.84
CA SER A 243 6.80 46.82 4.49
C SER A 243 7.91 46.29 5.39
N PHE A 244 7.70 45.11 5.95
CA PHE A 244 8.69 44.40 6.77
C PHE A 244 9.14 43.14 6.04
N TYR A 245 10.44 43.01 5.81
CA TYR A 245 11.03 41.83 5.20
C TYR A 245 11.58 40.94 6.30
N LEU A 246 11.06 39.72 6.36
CA LEU A 246 11.44 38.73 7.36
C LEU A 246 12.41 37.72 6.76
N SER A 247 13.51 37.48 7.47
CA SER A 247 14.47 36.42 7.15
C SER A 247 14.52 35.40 8.30
N PRO A 248 14.60 34.09 8.00
CA PRO A 248 14.71 33.08 9.05
C PRO A 248 15.97 33.30 9.87
N LYS A 249 15.83 33.32 11.20
CA LYS A 249 16.98 33.49 12.11
C LYS A 249 17.98 32.35 12.00
N ASP A 250 17.51 31.15 11.65
CA ASP A 250 18.32 29.95 11.42
C ASP A 250 19.07 29.96 10.07
N GLY A 251 18.83 30.95 9.21
CA GLY A 251 19.45 31.06 7.88
C GLY A 251 18.99 30.02 6.85
N ALA A 252 18.06 29.12 7.20
CA ALA A 252 17.57 28.12 6.26
C ALA A 252 16.57 28.73 5.26
N ALA A 253 16.54 28.20 4.04
CA ALA A 253 15.70 28.73 2.97
C ALA A 253 14.20 28.71 3.32
N LEU A 254 13.43 29.51 2.57
CA LEU A 254 11.96 29.57 2.67
C LEU A 254 11.32 28.81 1.52
N CYS A 255 10.10 28.32 1.76
CA CYS A 255 9.27 27.78 0.70
C CYS A 255 8.91 28.84 -0.33
N GLN A 256 8.69 28.42 -1.57
CA GLN A 256 8.23 29.32 -2.62
C GLN A 256 6.84 29.86 -2.26
N MET A 257 6.73 31.18 -2.13
CA MET A 257 5.47 31.87 -1.84
C MET A 257 4.62 31.96 -3.11
N ARG A 258 3.30 31.77 -2.97
CA ARG A 258 2.30 31.97 -4.02
C ARG A 258 1.50 33.25 -3.75
N PRO A 259 1.04 33.97 -4.80
CA PRO A 259 0.18 35.13 -4.62
C PRO A 259 -1.06 34.82 -3.77
N GLY A 260 -1.44 35.75 -2.88
CA GLY A 260 -2.61 35.61 -2.00
C GLY A 260 -2.38 34.85 -0.69
N GLN A 261 -1.16 34.38 -0.41
CA GLN A 261 -0.83 33.76 0.87
C GLN A 261 -0.55 34.81 1.96
N TYR A 262 -0.94 34.49 3.19
CA TYR A 262 -0.65 35.26 4.39
C TYR A 262 -0.07 34.33 5.47
N VAL A 263 0.70 34.91 6.38
CA VAL A 263 1.26 34.22 7.54
C VAL A 263 0.84 34.96 8.81
N THR A 264 0.62 34.21 9.88
CA THR A 264 0.42 34.81 11.20
C THR A 264 1.79 35.08 11.83
N VAL A 265 1.98 36.28 12.34
CA VAL A 265 3.23 36.69 13.00
C VAL A 265 2.95 36.85 14.48
N ARG A 266 3.77 36.18 15.32
CA ARG A 266 3.76 36.42 16.76
C ARG A 266 4.90 37.38 17.10
N LEU A 267 4.55 38.50 17.71
CA LEU A 267 5.46 39.54 18.19
C LEU A 267 5.50 39.50 19.70
N THR A 268 6.65 39.84 20.28
CA THR A 268 6.78 40.06 21.72
C THR A 268 6.78 41.57 21.96
N GLY A 269 5.78 42.09 22.67
CA GLY A 269 5.69 43.49 23.05
C GLY A 269 6.72 43.88 24.12
N GLU A 270 6.86 45.18 24.38
CA GLU A 270 7.88 45.74 25.29
C GLU A 270 7.83 45.16 26.72
N ASN A 271 6.66 44.71 27.18
CA ASN A 271 6.49 44.09 28.49
C ASN A 271 6.61 42.54 28.48
N GLY A 272 7.05 41.94 27.37
CA GLY A 272 7.13 40.48 27.21
C GLY A 272 5.82 39.79 26.82
N GLU A 273 4.77 40.56 26.50
CA GLU A 273 3.46 40.06 26.10
C GLU A 273 3.50 39.56 24.65
N ALA A 274 2.92 38.39 24.37
CA ALA A 274 2.83 37.89 23.01
C ALA A 274 1.61 38.47 22.30
N VAL A 275 1.82 39.21 21.22
CA VAL A 275 0.80 39.70 20.28
C VAL A 275 0.84 38.81 19.04
N THR A 276 -0.30 38.28 18.60
CA THR A 276 -0.41 37.37 17.44
C THR A 276 -1.36 37.94 16.40
#